data_AF-A0ABD8B550-F1
#
_entry.id   AF-A0ABD8B550-F1
#
_cell.length_a   1.000
_cell.length_b   1.000
_cell.length_c   1.000
_cell.angle_alpha   90.00
_cell.angle_beta   90.00
_cell.angle_gamma   90.00
#
_symmetry.space_group_name_H-M   'P 1'
#
loop_
_entity.id
_entity.type
_entity.pdbx_description
1 polymer ?
#
loop_
_entity_poly.entity_id
_entity_poly.type
_entity_poly.pdbx_seq_one_letter_code
_entity_poly.pdbx_strand_id
1 'polypeptide(L)'
;MTGGAGWATVRGYDEGWRVMGRRTAWWHGGRPLAIVATVLCATAALPGRSAAAAETGTPKPYAFAQDATTVQGATGTTDAVRLEPGRTYRSSLGKDGKLYYRLELDATSNAYIAATAVPRPGATVAYSDGVKVSVQDGNSGSCSPSTTAHFGPSQSPHPIAAWASREIGPGKYACQTAGTYYVVVERTAASASSASPPSSPRRLGPRTELCVRTPFEEGGVDQCP
;
A
#
# COMPACT_ATOMS: atom_id res chain seq x y z
N MET A 1 -47.98 -46.05 15.22
CA MET A 1 -48.51 -46.12 13.84
C MET A 1 -48.09 -44.84 13.13
N THR A 2 -47.42 -44.98 11.98
CA THR A 2 -47.19 -43.99 10.89
C THR A 2 -46.58 -42.63 11.30
N GLY A 3 -45.39 -42.19 10.88
CA GLY A 3 -44.69 -42.37 9.61
C GLY A 3 -44.59 -41.02 8.89
N GLY A 4 -43.43 -40.64 8.34
CA GLY A 4 -43.35 -39.52 7.40
C GLY A 4 -42.04 -38.72 7.39
N ALA A 5 -41.06 -39.21 6.63
CA ALA A 5 -39.90 -38.46 6.18
C ALA A 5 -40.28 -37.38 5.13
N GLY A 6 -39.49 -36.31 5.01
CA GLY A 6 -39.62 -35.33 3.93
C GLY A 6 -38.36 -34.46 3.83
N TRP A 7 -37.73 -34.50 2.66
CA TRP A 7 -36.34 -34.20 2.35
C TRP A 7 -36.20 -32.90 1.55
N ALA A 8 -34.96 -32.42 1.53
CA ALA A 8 -34.33 -31.39 0.72
C ALA A 8 -35.06 -30.86 -0.53
N THR A 9 -34.88 -29.56 -0.78
CA THR A 9 -34.57 -29.11 -2.14
C THR A 9 -33.59 -27.93 -2.11
N VAL A 10 -32.39 -28.21 -2.60
CA VAL A 10 -31.44 -27.24 -3.15
C VAL A 10 -32.11 -26.50 -4.30
N ARG A 11 -32.04 -25.16 -4.32
CA ARG A 11 -32.21 -24.39 -5.55
C ARG A 11 -30.85 -23.87 -5.97
N GLY A 12 -30.36 -24.43 -7.07
CA GLY A 12 -29.20 -23.95 -7.79
C GLY A 12 -29.48 -22.65 -8.53
N TYR A 13 -28.38 -21.91 -8.69
CA TYR A 13 -27.98 -21.10 -9.85
C TYR A 13 -28.93 -21.08 -11.05
N ASP A 14 -29.30 -19.87 -11.48
CA ASP A 14 -29.51 -19.56 -12.89
C ASP A 14 -28.99 -18.14 -13.20
N GLU A 15 -28.59 -17.97 -14.44
CA GLU A 15 -27.55 -17.08 -14.95
C GLU A 15 -28.11 -15.76 -15.45
N GLY A 16 -27.26 -14.73 -15.56
CA GLY A 16 -27.68 -13.42 -16.06
C GLY A 16 -26.56 -12.54 -16.60
N TRP A 17 -25.54 -13.12 -17.25
CA TRP A 17 -24.55 -12.37 -18.03
C TRP A 17 -24.82 -12.51 -19.53
N ARG A 18 -25.33 -11.46 -20.19
CA ARG A 18 -25.03 -11.06 -21.59
C ARG A 18 -25.30 -9.54 -21.69
N VAL A 19 -24.29 -8.69 -21.87
CA VAL A 19 -23.57 -8.35 -23.12
C VAL A 19 -24.40 -7.50 -24.10
N MET A 20 -23.81 -6.33 -24.43
CA MET A 20 -24.01 -5.44 -25.59
C MET A 20 -25.32 -4.65 -25.73
N GLY A 21 -25.17 -3.34 -25.59
CA GLY A 21 -26.08 -2.33 -26.12
C GLY A 21 -25.31 -1.16 -26.73
N ARG A 22 -24.70 -1.38 -27.90
CA ARG A 22 -24.31 -0.29 -28.81
C ARG A 22 -25.57 0.50 -29.14
N ARG A 23 -25.61 1.79 -28.82
CA ARG A 23 -26.57 2.72 -29.44
C ARG A 23 -25.84 3.87 -30.10
N THR A 24 -25.96 3.82 -31.41
CA THR A 24 -25.54 4.72 -32.45
C THR A 24 -26.22 6.08 -32.35
N ALA A 25 -25.47 7.12 -32.73
CA ALA A 25 -25.92 8.48 -32.99
C ALA A 25 -26.99 8.55 -34.10
N TRP A 26 -27.85 9.58 -34.09
CA TRP A 26 -27.99 10.53 -35.21
C TRP A 26 -28.93 11.73 -34.91
N TRP A 27 -28.36 12.95 -35.10
CA TRP A 27 -28.86 14.20 -35.72
C TRP A 27 -30.31 14.73 -35.44
N HIS A 28 -30.69 16.02 -35.53
CA HIS A 28 -30.25 17.19 -36.33
C HIS A 28 -30.69 18.49 -35.61
N GLY A 29 -30.03 19.63 -35.87
CA GLY A 29 -30.73 20.92 -35.85
C GLY A 29 -29.86 22.16 -35.66
N GLY A 30 -29.61 22.91 -36.76
CA GLY A 30 -29.24 24.33 -36.70
C GLY A 30 -27.97 24.74 -37.47
N ARG A 31 -28.14 25.18 -38.73
CA ARG A 31 -27.18 25.92 -39.57
C ARG A 31 -27.38 27.45 -39.38
N PRO A 32 -26.68 28.35 -40.10
CA PRO A 32 -25.24 28.52 -40.41
C PRO A 32 -24.78 29.99 -40.18
N LEU A 33 -23.48 30.31 -40.27
CA LEU A 33 -22.95 31.42 -41.09
C LEU A 33 -21.43 31.57 -40.93
N ALA A 34 -20.84 31.99 -42.05
CA ALA A 34 -19.42 32.05 -42.34
C ALA A 34 -18.70 33.20 -41.64
N ILE A 35 -17.47 32.95 -41.19
CA ILE A 35 -16.34 33.87 -41.38
C ILE A 35 -15.12 33.03 -41.74
N VAL A 36 -14.68 33.19 -43.00
CA VAL A 36 -13.34 32.82 -43.43
C VAL A 36 -12.40 33.88 -42.87
N ALA A 37 -11.53 33.47 -41.95
CA ALA A 37 -10.34 34.22 -41.59
C ALA A 37 -9.15 33.26 -41.67
N THR A 38 -8.50 33.23 -42.82
CA THR A 38 -7.18 32.62 -43.02
C THR A 38 -6.16 33.42 -42.19
N VAL A 39 -6.03 33.06 -40.91
CA VAL A 39 -4.87 33.46 -40.12
C VAL A 39 -3.75 32.48 -40.44
N LEU A 40 -2.82 32.97 -41.26
CA LEU A 40 -1.53 32.36 -41.53
C LEU A 40 -0.72 32.35 -40.22
N CYS A 41 -0.97 31.37 -39.35
CA CYS A 41 -0.11 31.15 -38.19
C CYS A 41 1.20 30.54 -38.69
N ALA A 42 2.22 31.40 -38.76
CA ALA A 42 3.60 31.05 -38.94
C ALA A 42 3.96 29.80 -38.13
N THR A 43 4.56 28.83 -38.81
CA THR A 43 5.24 27.69 -38.23
C THR A 43 6.38 28.19 -37.35
N ALA A 44 6.09 28.48 -36.08
CA ALA A 44 7.11 28.51 -35.06
C ALA A 44 7.58 27.07 -34.89
N ALA A 45 8.66 26.73 -35.59
CA ALA A 45 9.50 25.59 -35.27
C ALA A 45 9.97 25.78 -33.82
N LEU A 46 9.17 25.27 -32.88
CA LEU A 46 9.68 24.97 -31.55
C LEU A 46 10.89 24.08 -31.76
N PRO A 47 12.07 24.40 -31.22
CA PRO A 47 13.14 23.41 -31.15
C PRO A 47 12.52 22.21 -30.44
N GLY A 48 12.32 21.13 -31.19
CA GLY A 48 11.94 19.85 -30.63
C GLY A 48 12.94 19.60 -29.53
N ARG A 49 12.49 19.65 -28.28
CA ARG A 49 13.28 19.13 -27.18
C ARG A 49 13.37 17.65 -27.48
N SER A 50 14.41 17.25 -28.21
CA SER A 50 14.89 15.88 -28.19
C SER A 50 14.92 15.53 -26.72
N ALA A 51 14.08 14.59 -26.31
CA ALA A 51 14.19 14.00 -25.00
C ALA A 51 15.63 13.50 -24.95
N ALA A 52 16.49 14.24 -24.23
CA ALA A 52 17.82 13.77 -23.94
C ALA A 52 17.61 12.41 -23.31
N ALA A 53 18.08 11.37 -24.00
CA ALA A 53 18.11 10.04 -23.43
C ALA A 53 18.70 10.22 -22.03
N ALA A 54 17.90 9.87 -21.02
CA ALA A 54 18.32 9.99 -19.63
C ALA A 54 19.72 9.40 -19.55
N GLU A 55 20.66 10.21 -19.05
CA GLU A 55 22.03 9.80 -18.83
C GLU A 55 22.01 8.38 -18.26
N THR A 56 22.82 7.49 -18.83
CA THR A 56 23.06 6.15 -18.30
C THR A 56 23.87 6.27 -17.01
N GLY A 57 23.37 7.06 -16.06
CA GLY A 57 23.89 7.20 -14.72
C GLY A 57 23.46 5.99 -13.90
N THR A 58 24.31 5.58 -12.97
CA THR A 58 23.96 4.59 -11.95
C THR A 58 22.61 4.97 -11.32
N PRO A 59 21.66 4.02 -11.18
CA PRO A 59 20.38 4.30 -10.55
C PRO A 59 20.58 5.00 -9.21
N LYS A 60 19.96 6.17 -9.04
CA LYS A 60 20.02 6.89 -7.77
C LYS A 60 19.35 6.02 -6.70
N PRO A 61 20.02 5.78 -5.55
CA PRO A 61 19.38 5.10 -4.43
C PRO A 61 18.11 5.83 -4.02
N TYR A 62 17.13 5.07 -3.51
CA TYR A 62 15.96 5.66 -2.89
C TYR A 62 16.37 6.66 -1.81
N ALA A 63 15.87 7.89 -1.94
CA ALA A 63 16.08 8.95 -0.97
C ALA A 63 15.00 8.85 0.11
N PHE A 64 15.42 8.53 1.33
CA PHE A 64 14.53 8.58 2.49
C PHE A 64 14.18 10.03 2.81
N ALA A 65 13.01 10.26 3.42
CA ALA A 65 12.66 11.59 3.92
C ALA A 65 13.76 12.13 4.83
N GLN A 66 14.19 13.37 4.59
CA GLN A 66 15.37 13.95 5.26
C GLN A 66 15.13 14.21 6.75
N ASP A 67 13.88 14.43 7.12
CA ASP A 67 13.38 14.64 8.47
C ASP A 67 12.95 13.32 9.16
N ALA A 68 13.11 12.17 8.49
CA ALA A 68 12.75 10.88 9.06
C ALA A 68 13.55 10.57 10.32
N THR A 69 12.85 10.40 11.44
CA THR A 69 13.48 10.05 12.72
C THR A 69 13.84 8.55 12.73
N THR A 70 15.09 8.21 13.01
CA THR A 70 15.49 6.80 13.09
C THR A 70 15.03 6.19 14.41
N VAL A 71 14.29 5.09 14.33
CA VAL A 71 13.76 4.34 15.48
C VAL A 71 14.06 2.86 15.33
N GLN A 72 14.18 2.17 16.46
CA GLN A 72 14.30 0.73 16.49
C GLN A 72 12.93 0.13 16.75
N GLY A 73 12.45 -0.69 15.81
CA GLY A 73 11.24 -1.49 16.04
C GLY A 73 11.50 -2.56 17.10
N ALA A 74 10.47 -2.86 17.90
CA ALA A 74 10.54 -3.94 18.88
C ALA A 74 10.12 -5.28 18.25
N THR A 75 10.59 -6.39 18.82
CA THR A 75 10.18 -7.75 18.43
C THR A 75 8.87 -8.19 19.10
N GLY A 76 8.30 -7.34 19.96
CA GLY A 76 7.02 -7.53 20.65
C GLY A 76 6.45 -6.20 21.12
N THR A 77 5.30 -6.23 21.79
CA THR A 77 4.56 -5.02 22.18
C THR A 77 5.15 -4.28 23.39
N THR A 78 5.83 -4.99 24.30
CA THR A 78 6.34 -4.44 25.57
C THR A 78 7.31 -3.27 25.37
N ASP A 79 8.27 -3.43 24.45
CA ASP A 79 9.34 -2.44 24.21
C ASP A 79 9.08 -1.60 22.95
N ALA A 80 7.85 -1.65 22.42
CA ALA A 80 7.51 -0.97 21.18
C ALA A 80 7.62 0.56 21.32
N VAL A 81 8.51 1.15 20.53
CA VAL A 81 8.68 2.61 20.47
C VAL A 81 7.38 3.29 20.03
N ARG A 82 7.05 4.40 20.69
CA ARG A 82 5.88 5.20 20.33
C ARG A 82 6.16 5.98 19.04
N LEU A 83 5.22 5.93 18.11
CA LEU A 83 5.18 6.80 16.95
C LEU A 83 4.17 7.92 17.21
N GLU A 84 4.58 9.12 16.85
CA GLU A 84 3.74 10.30 16.90
C GLU A 84 3.04 10.49 15.55
N PRO A 85 1.77 10.92 15.56
CA PRO A 85 1.08 11.28 14.34
C PRO A 85 1.76 12.42 13.56
N GLY A 86 1.65 12.37 12.23
CA GLY A 86 2.19 13.40 11.34
C GLY A 86 3.70 13.36 11.19
N ARG A 87 4.36 12.28 11.64
CA ARG A 87 5.80 12.11 11.60
C ARG A 87 6.20 10.97 10.67
N THR A 88 7.38 11.13 10.09
CA THR A 88 8.05 10.08 9.32
C THR A 88 9.19 9.48 10.12
N TYR A 89 9.30 8.16 10.05
CA TYR A 89 10.24 7.35 10.79
C TYR A 89 11.02 6.45 9.86
N ARG A 90 12.23 6.11 10.28
CA ARG A 90 13.07 5.14 9.58
C ARG A 90 13.44 4.01 10.51
N SER A 91 13.30 2.79 10.04
CA SER A 91 13.65 1.58 10.77
C SER A 91 14.37 0.58 9.87
N SER A 92 14.92 -0.48 10.45
CA SER A 92 15.58 -1.57 9.73
C SER A 92 14.89 -2.89 10.04
N LEU A 93 14.24 -3.48 9.03
CA LEU A 93 13.50 -4.72 9.19
C LEU A 93 14.42 -5.92 9.03
N GLY A 94 14.82 -6.53 10.14
CA GLY A 94 15.71 -7.69 10.17
C GLY A 94 15.17 -8.93 9.43
N LYS A 95 15.96 -10.00 9.42
CA LYS A 95 15.54 -11.31 8.90
C LYS A 95 14.38 -11.92 9.70
N ASP A 96 14.29 -11.55 10.99
CA ASP A 96 13.24 -12.00 11.92
C ASP A 96 11.88 -11.37 11.58
N GLY A 97 11.88 -10.49 10.58
CA GLY A 97 10.75 -10.27 9.70
C GLY A 97 9.57 -9.58 10.34
N LYS A 98 9.52 -9.29 11.64
CA LYS A 98 8.35 -8.66 12.25
C LYS A 98 8.76 -7.65 13.31
N LEU A 99 8.27 -6.43 13.17
CA LEU A 99 8.52 -5.34 14.10
C LEU A 99 7.22 -4.68 14.55
N TYR A 100 7.22 -4.28 15.81
CA TYR A 100 6.11 -3.63 16.49
C TYR A 100 6.48 -2.19 16.85
N TYR A 101 5.53 -1.30 16.62
CA TYR A 101 5.60 0.11 17.00
C TYR A 101 4.29 0.51 17.66
N ARG A 102 4.35 1.34 18.69
CA ARG A 102 3.19 1.74 19.48
C ARG A 102 2.55 3.01 18.93
N LEU A 103 1.23 3.05 18.91
CA LEU A 103 0.40 4.23 18.67
C LEU A 103 -0.49 4.48 19.87
N GLU A 104 -0.71 5.76 20.17
CA GLU A 104 -1.74 6.18 21.13
C GLU A 104 -2.85 6.87 20.33
N LEU A 105 -4.03 6.25 20.25
CA LEU A 105 -5.14 6.72 19.42
C LEU A 105 -6.36 7.02 20.29
N ASP A 106 -7.08 8.08 19.95
CA ASP A 106 -8.35 8.43 20.58
C ASP A 106 -9.54 7.65 19.98
N ALA A 107 -10.75 7.84 20.52
CA ALA A 107 -11.97 7.14 20.09
C ALA A 107 -12.69 7.80 18.89
N THR A 108 -12.11 8.82 18.28
CA THR A 108 -12.75 9.70 17.29
C THR A 108 -11.96 9.83 15.99
N SER A 109 -10.65 9.60 16.03
CA SER A 109 -9.71 9.83 14.93
C SER A 109 -9.44 8.57 14.14
N ASN A 110 -9.49 8.71 12.82
CA ASN A 110 -8.92 7.74 11.90
C ASN A 110 -7.38 7.78 11.98
N ALA A 111 -6.76 6.64 11.72
CA ALA A 111 -5.32 6.51 11.59
C ALA A 111 -4.97 5.79 10.30
N TYR A 112 -4.04 6.36 9.53
CA TYR A 112 -3.50 5.76 8.32
C TYR A 112 -1.99 5.63 8.46
N ILE A 113 -1.50 4.44 8.13
CA ILE A 113 -0.09 4.09 8.26
C ILE A 113 0.37 3.53 6.93
N ALA A 114 1.46 4.06 6.41
CA ALA A 114 2.14 3.54 5.23
C ALA A 114 3.57 3.16 5.57
N ALA A 115 4.04 2.04 5.04
CA ALA A 115 5.43 1.63 5.16
C ALA A 115 6.02 1.29 3.79
N THR A 116 7.17 1.88 3.49
CA THR A 116 7.92 1.62 2.27
C THR A 116 9.16 0.80 2.62
N ALA A 117 9.19 -0.45 2.15
CA ALA A 117 10.35 -1.31 2.26
C ALA A 117 11.29 -1.07 1.09
N VAL A 118 12.53 -0.71 1.42
CA VAL A 118 13.59 -0.38 0.46
C VAL A 118 14.66 -1.47 0.54
N PRO A 119 14.76 -2.34 -0.48
CA PRO A 119 15.86 -3.28 -0.60
C PRO A 119 17.21 -2.56 -0.61
N ARG A 120 18.25 -3.23 -0.14
CA ARG A 120 19.60 -2.70 -0.35
C ARG A 120 19.95 -2.69 -1.83
N PRO A 121 20.84 -1.76 -2.26
CA PRO A 121 21.52 -1.89 -3.54
C PRO A 121 22.13 -3.29 -3.68
N GLY A 122 21.85 -3.96 -4.81
CA GLY A 122 22.32 -5.33 -5.09
C GLY A 122 21.61 -6.44 -4.32
N ALA A 123 20.52 -6.16 -3.61
CA ALA A 123 19.73 -7.20 -2.94
C ALA A 123 19.03 -8.10 -3.97
N THR A 124 19.12 -9.41 -3.77
CA THR A 124 18.25 -10.39 -4.42
C THR A 124 16.92 -10.49 -3.67
N VAL A 125 15.82 -10.52 -4.40
CA VAL A 125 14.46 -10.68 -3.86
C VAL A 125 13.71 -11.80 -4.60
N ALA A 126 12.88 -12.55 -3.90
CA ALA A 126 11.96 -13.51 -4.47
C ALA A 126 10.65 -12.83 -4.92
N TYR A 127 9.88 -13.48 -5.79
CA TYR A 127 8.59 -12.94 -6.23
C TYR A 127 7.59 -12.76 -5.08
N SER A 128 7.69 -13.62 -4.06
CA SER A 128 6.85 -13.65 -2.86
C SER A 128 7.43 -12.81 -1.73
N ASP A 129 8.66 -12.31 -1.86
CA ASP A 129 9.22 -11.39 -0.89
C ASP A 129 8.38 -10.11 -0.90
N GLY A 130 8.16 -9.55 0.28
CA GLY A 130 7.26 -8.42 0.42
C GLY A 130 7.29 -7.77 1.79
N VAL A 131 6.42 -6.78 1.94
CA VAL A 131 6.14 -6.10 3.21
C VAL A 131 4.65 -6.11 3.45
N LYS A 132 4.27 -6.47 4.67
CA LYS A 132 2.90 -6.45 5.18
C LYS A 132 2.83 -5.42 6.30
N VAL A 133 1.76 -4.63 6.30
CA VAL A 133 1.47 -3.66 7.35
C VAL A 133 0.10 -3.96 7.91
N SER A 134 -0.02 -3.90 9.24
CA SER A 134 -1.29 -4.04 9.95
C SER A 134 -1.33 -3.14 11.17
N VAL A 135 -2.54 -2.75 11.59
CA VAL A 135 -2.79 -2.10 12.87
C VAL A 135 -3.52 -3.10 13.76
N GLN A 136 -3.03 -3.27 14.97
CA GLN A 136 -3.58 -4.20 15.97
C GLN A 136 -3.92 -3.46 17.26
N ASP A 137 -4.94 -3.93 17.97
CA ASP A 137 -5.22 -3.52 19.35
C ASP A 137 -4.26 -4.15 20.36
N GLY A 138 -4.41 -3.80 21.64
CA GLY A 138 -3.59 -4.32 22.74
C GLY A 138 -3.68 -5.84 22.95
N ASN A 139 -4.68 -6.50 22.37
CA ASN A 139 -4.92 -7.93 22.45
C ASN A 139 -4.50 -8.64 21.15
N SER A 140 -3.72 -8.00 20.28
CA SER A 140 -3.32 -8.48 18.95
C SER A 140 -4.47 -8.66 17.95
N GLY A 141 -5.65 -8.10 18.23
CA GLY A 141 -6.78 -8.07 17.33
C GLY A 141 -6.54 -7.10 16.17
N SER A 142 -6.75 -7.54 14.92
CA SER A 142 -6.54 -6.69 13.75
C SER A 142 -7.66 -5.66 13.60
N CYS A 143 -7.30 -4.39 13.43
CA CYS A 143 -8.27 -3.29 13.28
C CYS A 143 -8.86 -3.20 11.87
N SER A 144 -8.07 -3.55 10.86
CA SER A 144 -8.46 -3.63 9.46
C SER A 144 -7.85 -4.89 8.83
N PRO A 145 -8.28 -5.29 7.62
CA PRO A 145 -7.48 -6.17 6.79
C PRO A 145 -6.07 -5.59 6.62
N SER A 146 -5.07 -6.44 6.76
CA SER A 146 -3.69 -6.07 6.50
C SER A 146 -3.44 -5.94 5.00
N THR A 147 -2.63 -4.97 4.58
CA THR A 147 -2.17 -4.90 3.19
C THR A 147 -0.77 -5.47 3.08
N THR A 148 -0.53 -6.22 2.02
CA THR A 148 0.79 -6.75 1.67
C THR A 148 1.16 -6.29 0.27
N ALA A 149 2.40 -5.86 0.10
CA ALA A 149 3.01 -5.60 -1.20
C ALA A 149 4.16 -6.59 -1.44
N HIS A 150 4.27 -7.09 -2.67
CA HIS A 150 5.30 -8.05 -3.08
C HIS A 150 6.09 -7.50 -4.28
N PHE A 151 7.31 -7.98 -4.48
CA PHE A 151 8.11 -7.65 -5.68
C PHE A 151 7.52 -8.24 -6.97
N GLY A 152 6.76 -9.34 -6.85
CA GLY A 152 6.09 -9.95 -7.99
C GLY A 152 7.06 -10.63 -8.96
N PRO A 153 6.57 -11.04 -10.14
CA PRO A 153 7.27 -11.98 -11.03
C PRO A 153 8.56 -11.41 -11.65
N SER A 154 8.73 -10.08 -11.68
CA SER A 154 9.95 -9.45 -12.19
C SER A 154 11.14 -9.64 -11.25
N GLN A 155 10.89 -9.96 -9.97
CA GLN A 155 11.90 -10.12 -8.92
C GLN A 155 12.86 -8.92 -8.85
N SER A 156 12.35 -7.74 -9.20
CA SER A 156 13.15 -6.52 -9.27
C SER A 156 13.22 -5.87 -7.89
N PRO A 157 14.43 -5.66 -7.32
CA PRO A 157 14.60 -5.12 -5.97
C PRO A 157 14.41 -3.58 -5.96
N HIS A 158 13.16 -3.14 -6.11
CA HIS A 158 12.77 -1.73 -6.02
C HIS A 158 12.00 -1.43 -4.73
N PRO A 159 11.85 -0.17 -4.29
CA PRO A 159 10.96 0.16 -3.19
C PRO A 159 9.55 -0.41 -3.41
N ILE A 160 8.96 -0.98 -2.36
CA ILE A 160 7.57 -1.45 -2.34
C ILE A 160 6.88 -0.88 -1.11
N ALA A 161 5.61 -0.51 -1.24
CA ALA A 161 4.85 0.14 -0.19
C ALA A 161 3.56 -0.63 0.14
N ALA A 162 3.25 -0.76 1.43
CA ALA A 162 1.99 -1.29 1.93
C ALA A 162 1.44 -0.34 2.99
N TRP A 163 0.14 -0.46 3.27
CA TRP A 163 -0.55 0.44 4.20
C TRP A 163 -1.55 -0.31 5.08
N ALA A 164 -1.95 0.32 6.18
CA ALA A 164 -3.04 -0.14 7.03
C ALA A 164 -3.78 1.05 7.62
N SER A 165 -5.02 0.83 8.06
CA SER A 165 -5.83 1.86 8.69
C SER A 165 -6.48 1.38 9.97
N ARG A 166 -6.89 2.36 10.77
CA ARG A 166 -7.94 2.24 11.77
C ARG A 166 -8.94 3.33 11.47
N GLU A 167 -10.19 2.94 11.26
CA GLU A 167 -11.27 3.88 10.92
C GLU A 167 -12.30 3.88 12.05
N ILE A 168 -12.74 5.07 12.46
CA ILE A 168 -13.83 5.30 13.39
C ILE A 168 -15.11 5.53 12.60
N GLY A 169 -16.17 4.79 12.94
CA GLY A 169 -17.44 4.95 12.27
C GLY A 169 -18.43 3.84 12.60
N PRO A 170 -19.70 4.02 12.22
CA PRO A 170 -20.73 3.02 12.46
C PRO A 170 -20.46 1.74 11.64
N GLY A 171 -20.88 0.59 12.19
CA GLY A 171 -20.94 -0.68 11.45
C GLY A 171 -19.71 -1.59 11.63
N LYS A 172 -19.06 -1.94 10.53
CA LYS A 172 -18.11 -3.08 10.37
C LYS A 172 -16.65 -2.77 10.73
N TYR A 173 -16.38 -1.60 11.31
CA TYR A 173 -15.03 -1.20 11.70
C TYR A 173 -14.69 -1.71 13.10
N ALA A 174 -13.57 -2.42 13.23
CA ALA A 174 -13.05 -2.85 14.53
C ALA A 174 -12.32 -1.69 15.23
N CYS A 175 -11.83 -1.91 16.45
CA CYS A 175 -10.95 -0.97 17.16
C CYS A 175 -11.52 0.44 17.37
N GLN A 176 -12.77 0.57 17.85
CA GLN A 176 -13.43 1.88 17.99
C GLN A 176 -13.04 2.67 19.25
N THR A 177 -12.35 2.06 20.20
CA THR A 177 -12.08 2.66 21.53
C THR A 177 -10.76 3.44 21.54
N ALA A 178 -10.64 4.43 22.42
CA ALA A 178 -9.34 5.04 22.70
C ALA A 178 -8.39 4.01 23.34
N GLY A 179 -7.08 4.17 23.12
CA GLY A 179 -6.06 3.37 23.80
C GLY A 179 -4.81 3.16 22.96
N THR A 180 -4.01 2.20 23.43
CA THR A 180 -2.76 1.80 22.80
C THR A 180 -3.03 0.80 21.67
N TYR A 181 -2.49 1.11 20.51
CA TYR A 181 -2.51 0.28 19.31
C TYR A 181 -1.09 -0.02 18.85
N TYR A 182 -0.93 -1.01 17.99
CA TYR A 182 0.35 -1.42 17.46
C TYR A 182 0.34 -1.44 15.95
N VAL A 183 1.30 -0.73 15.35
CA VAL A 183 1.67 -0.96 13.95
C VAL A 183 2.58 -2.18 13.93
N VAL A 184 2.20 -3.15 13.12
CA VAL A 184 3.00 -4.34 12.87
C VAL A 184 3.45 -4.32 11.43
N VAL A 185 4.76 -4.22 11.25
CA VAL A 185 5.43 -4.28 9.95
C VAL A 185 6.13 -5.62 9.83
N GLU A 186 5.73 -6.40 8.84
CA GLU A 186 6.21 -7.74 8.63
C GLU A 186 6.83 -7.91 7.24
N ARG A 187 7.95 -8.62 7.14
CA ARG A 187 8.52 -9.11 5.89
C ARG A 187 7.80 -10.40 5.57
N THR A 188 7.17 -10.45 4.41
CA THR A 188 6.62 -11.69 3.88
C THR A 188 7.67 -12.35 2.99
N ALA A 189 7.79 -13.67 3.08
CA ALA A 189 8.54 -14.51 2.16
C ALA A 189 7.76 -15.81 1.99
N ALA A 190 7.99 -16.56 0.90
CA ALA A 190 7.48 -17.93 0.85
C ALA A 190 8.08 -18.72 2.02
N SER A 191 7.23 -19.43 2.79
CA SER A 191 7.70 -20.35 3.83
C SER A 191 8.66 -21.34 3.19
N ALA A 192 9.95 -21.21 3.49
CA ALA A 192 10.94 -22.20 3.12
C ALA A 192 10.71 -23.43 4.00
N SER A 193 9.78 -24.29 3.60
CA SER A 193 9.83 -25.69 4.04
C SER A 193 11.17 -26.25 3.53
N SER A 194 12.11 -26.41 4.45
CA SER A 194 13.41 -27.07 4.30
C SER A 194 14.27 -26.62 3.11
N ALA A 195 14.97 -25.50 3.27
CA ALA A 195 16.26 -25.32 2.63
C ALA A 195 17.23 -24.76 3.67
N SER A 196 18.20 -25.58 4.08
CA SER A 196 19.30 -25.15 4.96
C SER A 196 19.99 -23.92 4.37
N PRO A 197 20.27 -22.88 5.17
CA PRO A 197 20.84 -21.66 4.64
C PRO A 197 22.32 -21.86 4.31
N PRO A 198 22.85 -21.33 3.19
CA PRO A 198 24.28 -21.11 3.08
C PRO A 198 24.69 -20.09 4.16
N SER A 199 25.68 -20.46 4.95
CA SER A 199 26.31 -19.62 5.97
C SER A 199 27.00 -18.43 5.31
N SER A 200 26.36 -17.28 5.35
CA SER A 200 27.03 -15.99 5.14
C SER A 200 26.64 -15.03 6.26
N PRO A 201 27.62 -14.45 6.97
CA PRO A 201 27.33 -13.60 8.10
C PRO A 201 26.85 -12.23 7.61
N ARG A 202 25.80 -11.72 8.26
CA ARG A 202 25.39 -10.31 8.25
C ARG A 202 24.74 -9.77 6.96
N ARG A 203 23.67 -10.43 6.49
CA ARG A 203 22.60 -9.72 5.74
C ARG A 203 21.80 -8.86 6.70
N LEU A 204 22.18 -7.60 6.84
CA LEU A 204 21.27 -6.58 7.41
C LEU A 204 19.96 -6.60 6.53
N GLY A 205 18.77 -6.30 7.00
CA GLY A 205 17.53 -6.41 6.18
C GLY A 205 17.20 -5.19 5.31
N PRO A 206 16.09 -5.12 4.56
CA PRO A 206 15.70 -3.87 3.90
C PRO A 206 15.52 -2.78 4.95
N ARG A 207 15.76 -1.53 4.55
CA ARG A 207 15.41 -0.38 5.37
C ARG A 207 13.96 -0.06 5.10
N THR A 208 13.20 0.21 6.15
CA THR A 208 11.80 0.55 6.05
C THR A 208 11.62 2.01 6.47
N GLU A 209 10.97 2.78 5.61
CA GLU A 209 10.42 4.07 5.99
C GLU A 209 8.97 3.86 6.44
N LEU A 210 8.58 4.49 7.54
CA LEU A 210 7.26 4.38 8.13
C LEU A 210 6.69 5.79 8.30
N CYS A 211 5.53 6.03 7.72
CA CYS A 211 4.81 7.28 7.81
C CYS A 211 3.49 7.02 8.54
N VAL A 212 3.25 7.75 9.63
CA VAL A 212 2.04 7.65 10.43
C VAL A 212 1.29 8.97 10.34
N ARG A 213 0.03 8.92 9.91
CA ARG A 213 -0.84 10.09 9.84
C ARG A 213 -2.12 9.89 10.63
N THR A 214 -2.36 10.80 11.57
CA THR A 214 -3.63 10.94 12.31
C THR A 214 -3.78 12.43 12.75
N PRO A 215 -5.01 12.99 12.83
CA PRO A 215 -6.20 12.65 12.07
C PRO A 215 -6.07 13.16 10.61
N PHE A 216 -6.79 12.54 9.67
CA PHE A 216 -6.78 12.97 8.27
C PHE A 216 -8.05 13.76 7.95
N GLU A 217 -7.90 14.97 7.39
CA GLU A 217 -8.94 15.62 6.59
C GLU A 217 -8.84 15.11 5.14
N GLU A 218 -9.96 14.62 4.59
CA GLU A 218 -10.04 14.25 3.18
C GLU A 218 -9.73 15.45 2.27
N GLY A 219 -8.58 15.41 1.61
CA GLY A 219 -8.21 16.38 0.57
C GLY A 219 -6.80 16.98 0.65
N GLY A 220 -6.02 16.69 1.71
CA GLY A 220 -4.64 17.14 1.81
C GLY A 220 -3.71 16.41 0.82
N VAL A 221 -3.03 17.17 -0.03
CA VAL A 221 -1.97 16.70 -0.99
C VAL A 221 -0.72 16.11 -0.30
N ASP A 222 -0.74 15.99 1.02
CA ASP A 222 0.31 15.40 1.81
C ASP A 222 0.09 13.88 1.89
N GLN A 223 0.41 13.14 0.84
CA GLN A 223 0.47 11.68 0.92
C GLN A 223 1.78 11.25 1.57
N CYS A 224 1.78 10.09 2.26
CA CYS A 224 3.03 9.43 2.59
C CYS A 224 3.80 9.17 1.27
N PRO A 225 5.10 9.50 1.20
CA PRO A 225 5.87 9.49 -0.05
C PRO A 225 6.02 8.10 -0.69
#